data_AF-A0A2D8XHZ7-F1
#
_entry.id   AF-A0A2D8XHZ7-F1
#
_cell.length_a   1.000
_cell.length_b   1.000
_cell.length_c   1.000
_cell.angle_alpha   90.00
_cell.angle_beta   90.00
_cell.angle_gamma   90.00
#
_symmetry.space_group_name_H-M   'P 1'
#
loop_
_entity.id
_entity.type
_entity.pdbx_description
1 polymer ?
#
loop_
_entity_poly.entity_id
_entity_poly.type
_entity_poly.pdbx_seq_one_letter_code
_entity_poly.pdbx_strand_id
1 'polypeptide(L)'
;MTPAYPTLVLSHIEKVHVAVVKIWNSREDVEWYGLSVFDEDWNQIKFASQHRTVKIDLNNSKVIEIYIRSQDADRVVYICSESKLFKGTNKVSLISSRICSKVKR
;
A
#
# COMPACT_ATOMS: atom_id res chain seq x y z
N MET A 1 4.82 -0.88 7.25
CA MET A 1 4.15 0.39 6.85
C MET A 1 3.93 1.23 8.08
N THR A 2 4.28 2.52 8.04
CA THR A 2 4.02 3.43 9.16
C THR A 2 2.55 3.84 9.07
N PRO A 3 1.66 3.38 9.98
CA PRO A 3 0.24 3.70 9.89
C PRO A 3 0.07 5.20 10.04
N ALA A 4 -0.27 5.85 8.93
CA ALA A 4 -0.61 7.27 8.88
C ALA A 4 -2.01 7.45 8.31
N TYR A 5 -2.53 8.68 8.41
CA TYR A 5 -3.74 9.12 7.71
C TYR A 5 -3.34 9.84 6.42
N PRO A 6 -3.07 9.12 5.30
CA PRO A 6 -2.71 9.75 4.04
C PRO A 6 -3.84 10.66 3.55
N THR A 7 -3.47 11.79 2.95
CA THR A 7 -4.39 12.72 2.30
C THR A 7 -4.36 12.48 0.79
N LEU A 8 -5.52 12.60 0.15
CA LEU A 8 -5.65 12.58 -1.30
C LEU A 8 -5.51 14.00 -1.83
N VAL A 9 -4.42 14.29 -2.54
CA VAL A 9 -4.21 15.59 -3.19
C VAL A 9 -4.39 15.45 -4.70
N LEU A 10 -4.82 16.51 -5.37
CA LEU A 10 -4.89 16.51 -6.84
C LEU A 10 -3.47 16.32 -7.42
N SER A 11 -3.36 15.41 -8.38
CA SER A 11 -2.12 15.18 -9.12
C SER A 11 -1.92 16.28 -10.17
N HIS A 12 -0.72 16.33 -10.76
CA HIS A 12 -0.46 17.10 -11.97
C HIS A 12 -1.27 16.58 -13.18
N ILE A 13 -1.70 15.32 -13.13
CA ILE A 13 -2.54 14.69 -14.14
C ILE A 13 -4.00 15.03 -13.88
N GLU A 14 -4.70 15.55 -14.88
CA GLU A 14 -6.13 15.83 -14.78
C GLU A 14 -6.93 14.60 -14.35
N LYS A 15 -7.90 14.82 -13.45
CA LYS A 15 -8.84 13.80 -12.95
C LYS A 15 -8.16 12.62 -12.22
N VAL A 16 -6.98 12.86 -11.62
CA VAL A 16 -6.26 11.89 -10.80
C VAL A 16 -5.87 12.52 -9.47
N HIS A 17 -6.08 11.80 -8.38
CA HIS A 17 -5.56 12.13 -7.05
C HIS A 17 -4.34 11.28 -6.75
N VAL A 18 -3.40 11.83 -6.00
CA VAL A 18 -2.25 11.10 -5.47
C VAL A 18 -2.36 11.01 -3.94
N ALA A 19 -2.08 9.83 -3.42
CA ALA A 19 -1.84 9.59 -2.01
C ALA A 19 -0.38 9.16 -1.83
N VAL A 20 0.31 9.82 -0.90
CA VAL A 20 1.70 9.48 -0.56
C VAL A 20 1.70 8.64 0.71
N VAL A 21 2.29 7.45 0.65
CA VAL A 21 2.42 6.54 1.79
C VAL A 21 3.89 6.18 2.02
N LYS A 22 4.27 6.04 3.29
CA LYS A 22 5.62 5.61 3.69
C LYS A 22 5.57 4.20 4.27
N ILE A 23 6.27 3.28 3.63
CA ILE A 23 6.42 1.91 4.13
C ILE A 23 7.80 1.77 4.76
N TRP A 24 7.83 1.54 6.07
CA TRP A 24 8.99 1.04 6.80
C TRP A 24 8.95 -0.48 6.89
N ASN A 25 10.08 -1.13 6.61
CA ASN A 25 10.28 -2.56 6.85
C ASN A 25 11.13 -2.77 8.11
N SER A 26 10.56 -3.43 9.11
CA SER A 26 11.25 -3.86 10.33
C SER A 26 11.38 -5.39 10.45
N ARG A 27 10.98 -6.14 9.41
CA ARG A 27 10.92 -7.59 9.39
C ARG A 27 12.09 -8.15 8.60
N GLU A 28 12.86 -9.04 9.21
CA GLU A 28 14.00 -9.71 8.56
C GLU A 28 13.56 -10.79 7.58
N ASP A 29 12.35 -11.32 7.74
CA ASP A 29 11.82 -12.44 6.97
C ASP A 29 11.02 -12.02 5.72
N VAL A 30 10.88 -10.71 5.48
CA VAL A 30 10.09 -10.15 4.38
C VAL A 30 10.85 -9.01 3.70
N GLU A 31 11.04 -9.10 2.39
CA GLU A 31 11.59 -7.99 1.59
C GLU A 31 10.57 -7.40 0.61
N TRP A 32 9.48 -8.11 0.32
CA TRP A 32 8.53 -7.74 -0.73
C TRP A 32 7.18 -7.34 -0.15
N TYR A 33 6.69 -6.19 -0.58
CA TYR A 33 5.40 -5.65 -0.15
C TYR A 33 4.51 -5.38 -1.36
N GLY A 34 3.31 -5.95 -1.35
CA GLY A 34 2.25 -5.65 -2.32
C GLY A 34 1.37 -4.51 -1.83
N LEU A 35 0.91 -3.68 -2.75
CA LEU A 35 -0.03 -2.59 -2.47
C LEU A 35 -1.45 -2.98 -2.89
N SER A 36 -2.42 -2.57 -2.07
CA SER A 36 -3.84 -2.74 -2.34
C SER A 36 -4.62 -1.54 -1.82
N VAL A 37 -5.66 -1.13 -2.55
CA VAL A 37 -6.55 -0.03 -2.16
C VAL A 37 -7.97 -0.58 -2.07
N PHE A 38 -8.70 -0.20 -1.01
CA PHE A 38 -10.04 -0.70 -0.72
C PHE A 38 -11.01 0.44 -0.38
N ASP A 39 -12.29 0.19 -0.63
CA ASP A 39 -13.40 1.00 -0.12
C ASP A 39 -13.78 0.63 1.33
N GLU A 40 -14.87 1.22 1.83
CA GLU A 40 -15.41 0.95 3.17
C GLU A 40 -15.86 -0.51 3.36
N ASP A 41 -16.33 -1.14 2.29
CA ASP A 41 -16.85 -2.51 2.25
C ASP A 41 -15.75 -3.56 1.91
N TRP A 42 -14.48 -3.15 1.92
CA TRP A 42 -13.33 -3.98 1.55
C TRP A 42 -13.32 -4.47 0.09
N ASN A 43 -14.02 -3.80 -0.82
CA ASN A 43 -13.90 -4.05 -2.25
C ASN A 43 -12.64 -3.39 -2.80
N GLN A 44 -11.95 -4.12 -3.67
CA GLN A 44 -10.69 -3.65 -4.24
C GLN A 44 -10.93 -2.54 -5.27
N ILE A 45 -10.28 -1.40 -5.07
CA ILE A 45 -10.29 -0.26 -5.98
C ILE A 45 -9.08 -0.34 -6.91
N LYS A 46 -9.30 -0.01 -8.19
CA LYS A 46 -8.22 0.09 -9.17
C LYS A 46 -7.40 1.34 -8.90
N PHE A 47 -6.09 1.17 -8.78
CA PHE A 47 -5.13 2.25 -8.60
C PHE A 47 -3.93 2.04 -9.52
N ALA A 48 -3.19 3.11 -9.77
CA ALA A 48 -1.89 3.08 -10.42
C ALA A 48 -0.80 3.44 -9.39
N SER A 49 0.38 2.87 -9.55
CA SER A 49 1.56 3.17 -8.74
C SER A 49 2.79 2.89 -9.58
N GLN A 50 3.93 3.51 -9.26
CA GLN A 50 5.18 3.24 -9.96
C GLN A 50 5.58 1.75 -9.86
N HIS A 51 5.29 1.13 -8.72
CA HIS A 51 5.57 -0.28 -8.46
C HIS A 51 4.43 -0.91 -7.66
N ARG A 52 3.76 -1.91 -8.23
CA ARG A 52 2.67 -2.64 -7.56
C ARG A 52 3.17 -3.55 -6.42
N THR A 53 4.38 -4.07 -6.59
CA THR A 53 5.13 -4.81 -5.58
C THR A 53 6.46 -4.11 -5.40
N VAL A 54 6.79 -3.77 -4.16
CA VAL A 54 7.97 -2.98 -3.82
C VAL A 54 8.90 -3.82 -2.97
N LYS A 55 10.17 -3.89 -3.39
CA LYS A 55 11.24 -4.40 -2.54
C LYS A 55 11.65 -3.32 -1.54
N ILE A 56 11.65 -3.65 -0.26
CA ILE A 56 12.10 -2.80 0.84
C ILE A 56 12.97 -3.67 1.73
N ASP A 57 14.26 -3.38 1.78
CA ASP A 57 15.21 -4.13 2.61
C ASP A 57 14.97 -3.87 4.10
N LEU A 58 15.54 -4.73 4.95
CA LEU A 58 15.44 -4.63 6.40
C LEU A 58 15.87 -3.25 6.91
N ASN A 59 15.10 -2.68 7.84
CA ASN A 59 15.32 -1.37 8.46
C ASN A 59 15.39 -0.21 7.44
N ASN A 60 14.82 -0.40 6.26
CA ASN A 60 14.72 0.63 5.25
C ASN A 60 13.28 1.13 5.10
N SER A 61 13.13 2.32 4.53
CA SER A 61 11.84 2.92 4.26
C SER A 61 11.74 3.41 2.83
N LYS A 62 10.57 3.18 2.23
CA LYS A 62 10.27 3.63 0.87
C LYS A 62 9.00 4.45 0.86
N VAL A 63 9.07 5.60 0.21
CA VAL A 63 7.91 6.46 -0.07
C VAL A 63 7.32 6.01 -1.40
N ILE A 64 6.01 5.85 -1.44
CA ILE A 64 5.28 5.35 -2.59
C ILE A 64 4.11 6.29 -2.86
N GLU A 65 3.98 6.64 -4.13
CA GLU A 65 2.86 7.42 -4.65
C GLU A 65 1.81 6.48 -5.25
N ILE A 66 0.57 6.66 -4.82
CA ILE A 66 -0.58 5.88 -5.26
C ILE A 66 -1.52 6.83 -5.97
N TYR A 67 -1.76 6.55 -7.24
CA TYR A 67 -2.58 7.33 -8.14
C TYR A 67 -3.96 6.70 -8.24
N ILE A 68 -5.00 7.48 -7.96
CA ILE A 68 -6.40 7.07 -7.94
C ILE A 68 -7.18 8.01 -8.86
N ARG A 69 -8.11 7.47 -9.65
CA ARG A 69 -8.97 8.30 -10.51
C ARG A 69 -9.91 9.14 -9.66
N SER A 70 -10.20 10.38 -10.05
CA SER A 70 -11.12 11.26 -9.30
C SER A 70 -12.51 10.66 -9.10
N GLN A 71 -13.05 9.92 -10.06
CA GLN A 71 -14.34 9.19 -9.93
C GLN A 71 -14.35 8.10 -8.83
N ASP A 72 -13.16 7.67 -8.43
CA ASP A 72 -12.94 6.64 -7.42
C ASP A 72 -12.35 7.23 -6.13
N ALA A 73 -12.02 8.53 -6.08
CA ALA A 73 -11.36 9.15 -4.94
C ALA A 73 -12.25 9.17 -3.68
N ASP A 74 -13.55 9.46 -3.84
CA ASP A 74 -14.49 9.56 -2.72
C ASP A 74 -14.74 8.23 -2.00
N ARG A 75 -14.65 7.12 -2.74
CA ARG A 75 -14.87 5.76 -2.22
C ARG A 75 -13.61 5.13 -1.63
N VAL A 76 -12.41 5.69 -1.85
CA VAL A 76 -11.19 5.14 -1.24
C VAL A 76 -11.19 5.41 0.26
N VAL A 77 -11.10 4.34 1.04
CA VAL A 77 -11.03 4.44 2.51
C VAL A 77 -9.74 3.85 3.04
N TYR A 78 -9.29 2.71 2.52
CA TYR A 78 -8.11 2.02 3.02
C TYR A 78 -7.04 1.86 1.96
N ILE A 79 -5.81 2.19 2.33
CA ILE A 79 -4.61 1.88 1.56
C ILE A 79 -3.81 0.87 2.37
N CYS A 80 -3.54 -0.30 1.82
CA CYS A 80 -2.91 -1.40 2.52
C CYS A 80 -1.60 -1.84 1.87
N SER A 81 -0.64 -2.21 2.72
CA SER A 81 0.56 -2.94 2.34
C SER A 81 0.47 -4.38 2.84
N GLU A 82 0.72 -5.36 1.99
CA GLU A 82 0.71 -6.79 2.31
C GLU A 82 2.12 -7.37 2.14
N SER A 83 2.65 -8.02 3.17
CA SER A 83 3.93 -8.73 3.08
C SER A 83 3.82 -9.97 2.19
N LYS A 84 4.70 -10.10 1.19
CA LYS A 84 4.83 -11.28 0.35
C LYS A 84 6.04 -12.09 0.79
N LEU A 85 5.78 -13.31 1.28
CA LEU A 85 6.82 -14.27 1.65
C LEU A 85 7.08 -15.23 0.49
N PHE A 86 8.35 -15.56 0.24
CA PHE A 86 8.70 -16.61 -0.71
C PHE A 86 8.37 -17.97 -0.10
N LYS A 87 7.72 -18.83 -0.89
CA LYS A 87 7.27 -20.17 -0.47
C LYS A 87 8.40 -21.22 -0.40
N GLY A 88 9.66 -20.79 -0.49
CA GLY A 88 10.82 -21.66 -0.70
C GLY A 88 11.69 -21.81 0.53
N THR A 89 11.25 -22.56 1.54
CA THR A 89 12.02 -23.46 2.43
C THR A 89 11.25 -23.74 3.73
N ASN A 90 10.91 -25.00 3.97
CA ASN A 90 10.75 -25.71 5.25
C ASN A 90 10.06 -25.03 6.47
N LYS A 91 9.33 -23.92 6.32
CA LYS A 91 8.55 -23.30 7.39
C LYS A 91 7.06 -23.59 7.18
N VAL A 92 6.50 -24.36 8.11
CA VAL A 92 5.12 -24.87 8.11
C VAL A 92 4.09 -23.76 8.33
N SER A 93 4.49 -22.61 8.91
CA SER A 93 3.64 -21.44 9.12
C SER A 93 4.17 -20.20 8.38
N LEU A 94 3.47 -19.79 7.33
CA LEU A 94 3.70 -18.52 6.62
C LEU A 94 2.75 -17.47 7.19
N ILE A 95 3.27 -16.52 7.97
CA ILE A 95 2.48 -15.41 8.53
C ILE A 95 2.64 -14.18 7.63
N SER A 96 1.66 -13.95 6.76
CA SER A 96 1.54 -12.68 6.04
C SER A 96 0.84 -11.64 6.92
N SER A 97 1.35 -10.42 6.89
CA SER A 97 0.76 -9.26 7.55
C SER A 97 0.21 -8.30 6.51
N ARG A 98 -1.02 -7.84 6.74
CA ARG A 98 -1.63 -6.73 6.00
C ARG A 98 -1.80 -5.55 6.93
N ILE A 99 -1.10 -4.46 6.65
CA ILE A 99 -1.19 -3.22 7.41
C ILE A 99 -1.93 -2.21 6.54
N CYS A 100 -2.97 -1.59 7.09
CA CYS A 100 -3.82 -0.65 6.37
C CYS A 100 -3.80 0.73 7.03
N SER A 101 -3.77 1.77 6.20
CA SER A 101 -3.88 3.17 6.56
C SER A 101 -5.21 3.69 6.07
N LYS A 102 -5.98 4.33 6.96
CA LYS A 102 -7.25 4.96 6.60
C LYS A 102 -6.98 6.34 6.00
N VAL A 103 -7.54 6.64 4.84
CA VAL A 103 -7.42 7.96 4.20
C VAL A 103 -8.16 8.99 5.05
N LYS A 104 -7.54 10.17 5.24
CA LYS A 104 -8.17 11.30 5.93
C LYS A 104 -9.23 11.92 5.02
N ARG A 105 -10.46 12.04 5.53
CA ARG A 105 -11.55 12.82 4.91
C ARG A 105 -11.63 14.19 5.57
#